data_AF-A0A2V6D9F4-F1
#
_entry.id   AF-A0A2V6D9F4-F1
#
_cell.length_a   1.000
_cell.length_b   1.000
_cell.length_c   1.000
_cell.angle_alpha   90.00
_cell.angle_beta   90.00
_cell.angle_gamma   90.00
#
_symmetry.space_group_name_H-M   'P 1'
#
loop_
_entity.id
_entity.type
_entity.pdbx_description
1 polymer ?
#
loop_
_entity_poly.entity_id
_entity_poly.type
_entity_poly.pdbx_seq_one_letter_code
_entity_poly.pdbx_strand_id
1 'polypeptide(L)'
;MYPSPSASASPPGGGPACNNASWNPEIYSFYGAKENVAEKVSRLPLKLSEHRVFVQITQGEAWAQVKMFELQKDGTFTVTEWEGKDTFRLACEIDKAIMANKGVNCVGEQMKAAIVKALGEGKVSHSVAAPETPAGAFGHSIKAAKGVFIKSEVIVAC
;
A
#
# COMPACT_ATOMS: atom_id res chain seq x y z
N MET A 1 3.62 -49.67 -14.21
CA MET A 1 3.84 -48.37 -14.88
C MET A 1 2.82 -47.39 -14.33
N TYR A 2 3.24 -46.47 -13.46
CA TYR A 2 2.38 -45.40 -12.97
C TYR A 2 2.44 -44.23 -13.96
N PRO A 3 1.30 -43.60 -14.30
CA PRO A 3 1.31 -42.43 -15.16
C PRO A 3 1.94 -41.24 -14.43
N SER A 4 2.80 -40.51 -15.12
CA SER A 4 3.42 -39.26 -14.65
C SER A 4 2.34 -38.24 -14.29
N PRO A 5 2.51 -37.45 -13.20
CA PRO A 5 1.60 -36.36 -12.92
C PRO A 5 1.77 -35.27 -13.98
N SER A 6 0.68 -34.98 -14.69
CA SER A 6 0.55 -33.84 -15.60
C SER A 6 0.99 -32.55 -14.91
N ALA A 7 1.77 -31.74 -15.64
CA ALA A 7 2.17 -30.40 -15.23
C ALA A 7 0.93 -29.61 -14.77
N SER A 8 0.94 -29.22 -13.50
CA SER A 8 -0.06 -28.31 -12.95
C SER A 8 0.06 -26.97 -13.66
N ALA A 9 -1.04 -26.53 -14.27
CA ALA A 9 -1.11 -25.22 -14.91
C ALA A 9 -0.81 -24.13 -13.87
N SER A 10 0.20 -23.30 -14.14
CA SER A 10 0.48 -22.10 -13.35
C SER A 10 -0.72 -21.14 -13.45
N PRO A 11 -1.15 -20.50 -12.35
CA PRO A 11 -2.17 -19.47 -12.42
C PRO A 11 -1.63 -18.24 -13.16
N PRO A 12 -2.48 -17.51 -13.89
CA PRO A 12 -2.07 -16.29 -14.57
C PRO A 12 -1.92 -15.16 -13.54
N GLY A 13 -0.72 -14.61 -13.39
CA GLY A 13 -0.52 -13.30 -12.75
C GLY A 13 0.31 -13.34 -11.46
N GLY A 14 1.64 -13.31 -11.63
CA GLY A 14 2.59 -13.13 -10.54
C GLY A 14 3.95 -13.65 -10.97
N GLY A 15 4.84 -12.75 -11.41
CA GLY A 15 6.22 -13.16 -11.69
C GLY A 15 6.89 -13.73 -10.43
N PRO A 16 8.04 -14.44 -10.56
CA PRO A 16 8.75 -15.03 -9.42
C PRO A 16 9.05 -14.02 -8.29
N ALA A 17 9.24 -12.74 -8.65
CA ALA A 17 9.43 -11.64 -7.72
C ALA A 17 8.21 -11.39 -6.82
N CYS A 18 6.98 -11.49 -7.35
CA CYS A 18 5.80 -11.30 -6.49
C CYS A 18 5.62 -12.47 -5.52
N ASN A 19 5.98 -13.69 -5.90
CA ASN A 19 5.85 -14.85 -5.01
C ASN A 19 6.76 -14.77 -3.78
N ASN A 20 7.99 -14.28 -3.90
CA ASN A 20 8.88 -14.11 -2.74
C ASN A 20 8.50 -12.90 -1.87
N ALA A 21 8.14 -11.79 -2.50
CA ALA A 21 7.85 -10.56 -1.78
C ALA A 21 6.44 -10.58 -1.13
N SER A 22 5.58 -11.52 -1.54
CA SER A 22 4.28 -11.77 -0.88
C SER A 22 4.39 -12.33 0.54
N TRP A 23 5.58 -12.78 0.97
CA TRP A 23 5.83 -13.28 2.32
C TRP A 23 6.32 -12.21 3.30
N ASN A 24 6.70 -11.03 2.81
CA ASN A 24 7.34 -10.00 3.64
C ASN A 24 6.67 -8.62 3.51
N PRO A 25 5.32 -8.50 3.61
CA PRO A 25 4.70 -7.18 3.70
C PRO A 25 5.04 -6.53 5.05
N GLU A 26 5.23 -5.21 5.05
CA GLU A 26 5.53 -4.45 6.26
C GLU A 26 4.49 -3.34 6.47
N ILE A 27 4.06 -3.15 7.73
CA ILE A 27 3.09 -2.13 8.13
C ILE A 27 3.71 -1.27 9.22
N TYR A 28 3.78 0.03 8.98
CA TYR A 28 4.28 1.04 9.89
C TYR A 28 3.12 1.93 10.34
N SER A 29 2.83 1.95 11.64
CA SER A 29 1.74 2.75 12.21
C SER A 29 2.27 3.89 13.07
N PHE A 30 1.84 5.11 12.77
CA PHE A 30 2.24 6.30 13.50
C PHE A 30 1.03 7.06 14.01
N TYR A 31 1.10 7.49 15.28
CA TYR A 31 0.11 8.36 15.91
C TYR A 31 0.83 9.57 16.51
N GLY A 32 0.16 10.72 16.51
CA GLY A 32 0.62 11.91 17.21
C GLY A 32 0.31 13.22 16.49
N ALA A 33 0.96 14.30 16.93
CA ALA A 33 0.98 15.57 16.23
C ALA A 33 1.56 15.41 14.81
N LYS A 34 1.12 16.24 13.87
CA LYS A 34 1.48 16.11 12.45
C LYS A 34 2.98 16.18 12.23
N GLU A 35 3.66 17.06 12.94
CA GLU A 35 5.10 17.28 12.85
C GLU A 35 5.86 16.03 13.31
N ASN A 36 5.42 15.42 14.41
CA ASN A 36 6.02 14.19 14.95
C ASN A 36 5.76 12.99 14.03
N VAL A 37 4.57 12.91 13.42
CA VAL A 37 4.26 11.85 12.44
C VAL A 37 5.07 12.05 11.16
N ALA A 38 5.21 13.28 10.67
CA ALA A 38 6.05 13.60 9.52
C ALA A 38 7.53 13.26 9.76
N GLU A 39 8.07 13.58 10.95
CA GLU A 39 9.44 13.22 11.34
C GLU A 39 9.66 11.71 11.38
N LYS A 40 8.70 10.94 11.94
CA LYS A 40 8.81 9.48 11.98
C LYS A 40 8.75 8.87 10.58
N VAL A 41 7.83 9.35 9.74
CA VAL A 41 7.68 8.87 8.36
C VAL A 41 8.91 9.19 7.52
N SER A 42 9.52 10.37 7.68
CA SER A 42 10.72 10.73 6.92
C SER A 42 11.95 9.87 7.26
N ARG A 43 11.96 9.23 8.43
CA ARG A 43 13.03 8.36 8.92
C ARG A 43 12.78 6.87 8.67
N LEU A 44 11.70 6.51 7.98
CA LEU A 44 11.45 5.14 7.60
C LEU A 44 12.64 4.57 6.81
N PRO A 45 13.18 3.41 7.18
CA PRO A 45 14.30 2.78 6.48
C PRO A 45 13.82 2.08 5.19
N LEU A 46 12.99 2.76 4.40
CA LEU A 46 12.35 2.23 3.21
C LEU A 46 12.96 2.84 1.97
N LYS A 47 13.35 1.98 1.04
CA LYS A 47 13.69 2.38 -0.32
C LYS A 47 12.50 2.09 -1.21
N LEU A 48 11.63 3.09 -1.38
CA LEU A 48 10.34 2.93 -2.07
C LEU A 48 10.45 2.39 -3.50
N SER A 49 11.56 2.64 -4.19
CA SER A 49 11.81 2.10 -5.52
C SER A 49 12.06 0.59 -5.56
N GLU A 50 12.33 -0.05 -4.42
CA GLU A 50 12.45 -1.51 -4.30
C GLU A 50 11.09 -2.20 -4.14
N HIS A 51 10.02 -1.42 -3.92
CA HIS A 51 8.67 -1.94 -3.76
C HIS A 51 7.81 -1.58 -4.97
N ARG A 52 7.14 -2.58 -5.54
CA ARG A 52 6.16 -2.43 -6.61
C ARG A 52 4.90 -1.74 -6.11
N VAL A 53 4.45 -2.04 -4.88
CA VAL A 53 3.22 -1.46 -4.35
C VAL A 53 3.43 -0.91 -2.94
N PHE A 54 2.95 0.30 -2.69
CA PHE A 54 2.87 0.80 -1.33
C PHE A 54 1.67 1.72 -1.14
N VAL A 55 1.15 1.74 0.08
CA VAL A 55 -0.05 2.45 0.47
C VAL A 55 0.23 3.31 1.67
N GLN A 56 -0.29 4.54 1.65
CA GLN A 56 -0.43 5.37 2.84
C GLN A 56 -1.92 5.53 3.17
N ILE A 57 -2.27 5.34 4.44
CA ILE A 57 -3.58 5.68 5.00
C ILE A 57 -3.34 6.77 6.04
N THR A 58 -3.85 7.98 5.83
CA THR A 58 -3.76 9.07 6.80
C THR A 58 -5.15 9.40 7.31
N GLN A 59 -5.32 9.43 8.62
CA GLN A 59 -6.57 9.79 9.30
C GLN A 59 -6.34 11.01 10.18
N GLY A 60 -7.27 11.94 10.13
CA GLY A 60 -7.36 13.11 10.99
C GLY A 60 -8.81 13.33 11.44
N GLU A 61 -9.08 14.53 11.93
CA GLU A 61 -10.41 14.90 12.41
C GLU A 61 -11.43 14.98 11.26
N ALA A 62 -12.41 14.07 11.26
CA ALA A 62 -13.45 13.95 10.22
C ALA A 62 -12.91 13.94 8.78
N TRP A 63 -11.69 13.42 8.61
CA TRP A 63 -10.98 13.40 7.34
C TRP A 63 -10.06 12.19 7.27
N ALA A 64 -10.03 11.54 6.11
CA ALA A 64 -9.06 10.51 5.82
C ALA A 64 -8.67 10.54 4.34
N GLN A 65 -7.44 10.17 4.06
CA GLN A 65 -6.91 9.99 2.71
C GLN A 65 -6.17 8.68 2.61
N VAL A 66 -6.37 8.00 1.48
CA VAL A 66 -5.60 6.83 1.08
C VAL A 66 -4.88 7.14 -0.20
N LYS A 67 -3.58 6.84 -0.27
CA LYS A 67 -2.80 6.91 -1.50
C LYS A 67 -2.15 5.56 -1.74
N MET A 68 -2.40 4.97 -2.89
CA MET A 68 -1.74 3.75 -3.35
C MET A 68 -0.84 4.08 -4.53
N PHE A 69 0.39 3.60 -4.49
CA PHE A 69 1.39 3.76 -5.52
C PHE A 69 1.66 2.39 -6.13
N GLU A 70 1.57 2.29 -7.45
CA GLU A 70 1.80 1.05 -8.19
C GLU A 70 2.87 1.29 -9.26
N LEU A 71 4.00 0.60 -9.16
CA LEU A 71 5.09 0.63 -10.12
C LEU A 71 4.62 0.07 -11.47
N GLN A 72 4.88 0.85 -12.52
CA GLN A 72 4.59 0.53 -13.90
C GLN A 72 5.81 -0.06 -14.59
N LYS A 73 5.60 -0.66 -15.77
CA LYS A 73 6.68 -1.29 -16.55
C LYS A 73 7.76 -0.31 -17.02
N ASP A 74 7.41 0.97 -17.15
CA ASP A 74 8.31 2.04 -17.58
C ASP A 74 9.10 2.67 -16.41
N GLY A 75 8.96 2.14 -15.19
CA GLY A 75 9.63 2.64 -13.98
C GLY A 75 8.91 3.81 -13.30
N THR A 76 7.78 4.27 -13.84
CA THR A 76 6.94 5.28 -13.20
C THR A 76 5.93 4.66 -12.25
N PHE A 77 5.28 5.47 -11.42
CA PHE A 77 4.22 5.03 -10.54
C PHE A 77 2.87 5.59 -10.99
N THR A 78 1.85 4.74 -11.00
CA THR A 78 0.46 5.19 -10.98
C THR A 78 0.08 5.45 -9.54
N VAL A 79 -0.51 6.61 -9.26
CA VAL A 79 -1.03 6.92 -7.93
C VAL A 79 -2.54 6.90 -7.97
N THR A 80 -3.16 6.11 -7.11
CA THR A 80 -4.60 6.10 -6.91
C THR A 80 -4.90 6.70 -5.55
N GLU A 81 -5.78 7.70 -5.52
CA GLU A 81 -6.11 8.43 -4.31
C GLU A 81 -7.60 8.30 -3.97
N TRP A 82 -7.88 8.13 -2.69
CA TRP A 82 -9.22 8.19 -2.11
C TRP A 82 -9.22 9.24 -1.01
N GLU A 83 -10.31 9.99 -0.90
CA GLU A 83 -10.53 10.91 0.20
C GLU A 83 -11.93 10.69 0.76
N GLY A 84 -12.06 10.75 2.08
CA GLY A 84 -13.32 10.52 2.77
C GLY A 84 -13.32 11.09 4.18
N LYS A 85 -14.36 10.76 4.94
CA LYS A 85 -14.50 11.20 6.33
C LYS A 85 -13.80 10.27 7.32
N ASP A 86 -13.70 8.99 6.99
CA ASP A 86 -13.08 7.98 7.84
C ASP A 86 -12.67 6.75 7.02
N THR A 87 -11.60 6.09 7.46
CA THR A 87 -11.04 4.84 6.93
C THR A 87 -10.78 3.82 8.04
N PHE A 88 -11.42 3.96 9.22
CA PHE A 88 -11.08 3.18 10.42
C PHE A 88 -11.08 1.67 10.26
N ARG A 89 -11.88 1.12 9.33
CA ARG A 89 -11.90 -0.32 9.03
C ARG A 89 -10.90 -0.75 7.97
N LEU A 90 -10.39 0.17 7.16
CA LEU A 90 -9.62 -0.16 5.98
C LEU A 90 -8.34 -0.91 6.33
N ALA A 91 -7.58 -0.44 7.32
CA ALA A 91 -6.37 -1.12 7.78
C ALA A 91 -6.66 -2.56 8.24
N CYS A 92 -7.78 -2.77 8.94
CA CYS A 92 -8.22 -4.10 9.36
C CYS A 92 -8.63 -4.99 8.18
N GLU A 93 -9.30 -4.45 7.16
CA GLU A 93 -9.64 -5.21 5.96
C GLU A 93 -8.41 -5.56 5.12
N ILE A 94 -7.42 -4.67 5.06
CA ILE A 94 -6.12 -4.96 4.41
C ILE A 94 -5.37 -6.05 5.17
N ASP A 95 -5.27 -5.96 6.50
CA ASP A 95 -4.63 -6.97 7.35
C ASP A 95 -5.27 -8.35 7.16
N LYS A 96 -6.61 -8.42 7.17
CA LYS A 96 -7.34 -9.66 6.86
C LYS A 96 -6.99 -10.21 5.48
N ALA A 97 -6.89 -9.37 4.47
CA ALA A 97 -6.54 -9.79 3.11
C ALA A 97 -5.11 -10.33 3.04
N ILE A 98 -4.14 -9.68 3.71
CA ILE A 98 -2.75 -10.14 3.82
C ILE A 98 -2.69 -11.50 4.53
N MET A 99 -3.34 -11.63 5.68
CA MET A 99 -3.34 -12.85 6.48
C MET A 99 -4.04 -14.03 5.78
N ALA A 100 -5.13 -13.76 5.06
CA ALA A 100 -5.82 -14.77 4.25
C ALA A 100 -4.98 -15.23 3.05
N ASN A 101 -4.17 -14.32 2.49
CA ASN A 101 -3.33 -14.61 1.33
C ASN A 101 -2.21 -15.62 1.63
N LYS A 102 -1.62 -15.60 2.83
CA LYS A 102 -0.55 -16.54 3.25
C LYS A 102 0.59 -16.69 2.23
N GLY A 103 0.97 -15.60 1.59
CA GLY A 103 2.03 -15.58 0.57
C GLY A 103 1.71 -16.29 -0.75
N VAL A 104 0.45 -16.70 -0.98
CA VAL A 104 0.04 -17.45 -2.19
C VAL A 104 -0.06 -16.55 -3.41
N ASN A 105 -0.73 -15.40 -3.28
CA ASN A 105 -0.90 -14.43 -4.36
C ASN A 105 -0.14 -13.14 -4.08
N CYS A 106 -0.08 -12.29 -5.09
CA CYS A 106 0.54 -10.98 -5.01
C CYS A 106 -0.17 -10.08 -3.98
N VAL A 107 0.51 -9.76 -2.86
CA VAL A 107 -0.10 -9.00 -1.74
C VAL A 107 -0.61 -7.63 -2.18
N GLY A 108 0.13 -6.92 -3.06
CA GLY A 108 -0.32 -5.63 -3.59
C GLY A 108 -1.69 -5.68 -4.27
N GLU A 109 -1.98 -6.76 -5.02
CA GLU A 109 -3.29 -6.94 -5.67
C GLU A 109 -4.40 -7.22 -4.66
N GLN A 110 -4.09 -7.98 -3.59
CA GLN A 110 -5.05 -8.24 -2.51
C GLN A 110 -5.37 -6.97 -1.72
N MET A 111 -4.35 -6.14 -1.44
CA MET A 111 -4.52 -4.84 -0.82
C MET A 111 -5.39 -3.92 -1.68
N LYS A 112 -5.10 -3.83 -2.98
CA LYS A 112 -5.88 -3.03 -3.93
C LYS A 112 -7.34 -3.47 -3.95
N ALA A 113 -7.60 -4.78 -4.04
CA ALA A 113 -8.96 -5.32 -4.01
C ALA A 113 -9.69 -4.96 -2.71
N ALA A 114 -9.01 -5.02 -1.56
CA ALA A 114 -9.58 -4.64 -0.27
C ALA A 114 -9.91 -3.13 -0.22
N ILE A 115 -9.03 -2.28 -0.74
CA ILE A 115 -9.23 -0.82 -0.80
C ILE A 115 -10.43 -0.49 -1.71
N VAL A 116 -10.46 -1.02 -2.93
CA VAL A 116 -11.56 -0.77 -3.88
C VAL A 116 -12.89 -1.29 -3.34
N LYS A 117 -12.90 -2.46 -2.69
CA LYS A 117 -14.11 -2.98 -2.04
C LYS A 117 -14.62 -2.06 -0.93
N ALA A 118 -13.71 -1.45 -0.16
CA ALA A 118 -14.06 -0.60 0.98
C ALA A 118 -14.44 0.83 0.58
N LEU A 119 -13.77 1.40 -0.42
CA LEU A 119 -13.85 2.83 -0.75
C LEU A 119 -14.43 3.11 -2.15
N GLY A 120 -14.65 2.08 -2.97
CA GLY A 120 -14.98 2.22 -4.38
C GLY A 120 -13.76 2.55 -5.24
N GLU A 121 -14.01 2.92 -6.50
CA GLU A 121 -12.97 3.33 -7.43
C GLU A 121 -12.32 4.65 -7.00
N GLY A 122 -10.98 4.70 -7.02
CA GLY A 122 -10.22 5.88 -6.63
C GLY A 122 -9.97 6.83 -7.78
N LYS A 123 -9.51 8.03 -7.46
CA LYS A 123 -9.02 8.97 -8.47
C LYS A 123 -7.61 8.57 -8.88
N VAL A 124 -7.45 8.18 -10.14
CA VAL A 124 -6.14 7.81 -10.68
C VAL A 124 -5.43 9.04 -11.22
N SER A 125 -4.18 9.25 -10.81
CA SER A 125 -3.22 10.12 -11.46
C SER A 125 -2.13 9.26 -12.10
N HIS A 126 -1.96 9.42 -13.41
CA HIS A 126 -1.02 8.61 -14.16
C HIS A 126 0.38 9.22 -14.11
N SER A 127 1.35 8.34 -13.85
CA SER A 127 2.77 8.54 -14.15
C SER A 127 3.45 9.66 -13.34
N VAL A 128 3.78 9.34 -12.09
CA VAL A 128 4.75 10.11 -11.28
C VAL A 128 6.09 9.39 -11.26
N ALA A 129 7.18 10.14 -11.17
CA ALA A 129 8.50 9.54 -10.90
C ALA A 129 8.47 8.82 -9.54
N ALA A 130 9.29 7.77 -9.42
CA ALA A 130 9.47 7.07 -8.15
C ALA A 130 9.87 8.07 -7.05
N PRO A 131 9.15 8.14 -5.92
CA PRO A 131 9.56 9.00 -4.82
C PRO A 131 10.91 8.55 -4.28
N GLU A 132 11.88 9.46 -4.22
CA GLU A 132 13.23 9.14 -3.72
C GLU A 132 13.25 8.90 -2.20
N THR A 133 12.24 9.41 -1.48
CA THR A 133 12.15 9.31 -0.02
C THR A 133 10.72 9.07 0.45
N PRO A 134 10.52 8.41 1.61
CA PRO A 134 9.22 8.34 2.28
C PRO A 134 8.57 9.71 2.50
N ALA A 135 9.36 10.73 2.85
CA ALA A 135 8.84 12.10 3.01
C ALA A 135 8.24 12.65 1.71
N GLY A 136 8.89 12.40 0.57
CA GLY A 136 8.40 12.81 -0.75
C GLY A 136 7.10 12.12 -1.15
N ALA A 137 6.93 10.84 -0.81
CA ALA A 137 5.71 10.10 -1.08
C ALA A 137 4.55 10.49 -0.15
N PHE A 138 4.84 10.63 1.14
CA PHE A 138 3.83 10.57 2.21
C PHE A 138 3.59 11.90 2.94
N GLY A 139 4.53 12.85 2.83
CA GLY A 139 4.50 14.10 3.58
C GLY A 139 3.30 14.99 3.23
N HIS A 140 2.87 14.98 1.96
CA HIS A 140 1.71 15.78 1.54
C HIS A 140 0.43 15.36 2.26
N SER A 141 0.18 14.05 2.40
CA SER A 141 -1.02 13.53 3.08
C SER A 141 -1.03 13.93 4.56
N ILE A 142 0.12 13.81 5.23
CA ILE A 142 0.29 14.19 6.64
C ILE A 142 0.05 15.70 6.85
N LYS A 143 0.56 16.54 5.95
CA LYS A 143 0.34 17.99 6.00
C LYS A 143 -1.13 18.36 5.75
N ALA A 144 -1.79 17.66 4.83
CA ALA A 144 -3.19 17.90 4.47
C ALA A 144 -4.18 17.42 5.54
N ALA A 145 -3.77 16.50 6.42
CA ALA A 145 -4.63 15.94 7.46
C ALA A 145 -5.22 17.02 8.37
N LYS A 146 -6.48 16.85 8.78
CA LYS A 146 -7.20 17.78 9.67
C LYS A 146 -7.03 17.39 11.14
N GLY A 147 -7.15 18.35 12.05
CA GLY A 147 -6.97 18.16 13.49
C GLY A 147 -5.52 18.26 13.96
N VAL A 148 -5.32 18.18 15.27
CA VAL A 148 -3.99 18.28 15.93
C VAL A 148 -3.36 16.93 16.24
N PHE A 149 -4.13 15.85 16.18
CA PHE A 149 -3.69 14.48 16.40
C PHE A 149 -4.14 13.62 15.23
N ILE A 150 -3.20 12.96 14.58
CA ILE A 150 -3.45 12.18 13.37
C ILE A 150 -2.91 10.76 13.53
N LYS A 151 -3.38 9.87 12.68
CA LYS A 151 -2.80 8.55 12.43
C LYS A 151 -2.29 8.49 10.99
N SER A 152 -1.12 7.92 10.75
CA SER A 152 -0.67 7.56 9.41
C SER A 152 -0.13 6.14 9.41
N GLU A 153 -0.63 5.31 8.51
CA GLU A 153 -0.16 3.96 8.24
C GLU A 153 0.53 3.92 6.88
N VAL A 154 1.74 3.38 6.85
CA VAL A 154 2.46 3.07 5.61
C VAL A 154 2.54 1.56 5.50
N ILE A 155 2.03 1.03 4.39
CA ILE A 155 2.04 -0.39 4.08
C ILE A 155 2.89 -0.57 2.82
N VAL A 156 3.97 -1.32 2.90
CA VAL A 156 4.77 -1.69 1.73
C VAL A 156 4.55 -3.16 1.41
N ALA A 157 4.33 -3.44 0.14
CA ALA A 157 4.10 -4.77 -0.36
C ALA A 157 4.82 -4.98 -1.68
N CYS A 158 5.34 -6.19 -1.83
CA CYS A 158 5.99 -6.67 -3.05
C CYS A 158 7.14 -5.77 -3.50
#